data_AF-A0A930EU54-F1
#
_entry.id   AF-A0A930EU54-F1
#
_cell.length_a   1.000
_cell.length_b   1.000
_cell.length_c   1.000
_cell.angle_alpha   90.00
_cell.angle_beta   90.00
_cell.angle_gamma   90.00
#
_symmetry.space_group_name_H-M   'P 1'
#
loop_
_entity.id
_entity.type
_entity.pdbx_description
1 polymer ?
#
loop_
_entity_poly.entity_id
_entity_poly.type
_entity_poly.pdbx_seq_one_letter_code
_entity_poly.pdbx_strand_id
1 'polypeptide(L)'
;MDPRLPYALGALAGMVRADAANEAASGSPDGTVSDAMRSALTVADQLRRGPGGVHAIRSGQWSGPAGSARDRLLCAVPIGIAMSTIDPEALAETVWIACRCTNQNEFQSAALLAAAVSLLINNRDKSPITTLCDAVDVVSAMKPRGESQEGPDVLTATKRALNVQANSHSPLVRVRMGTLMAKLADISSSHRIIPLAFFQVLYLWAKELPPACREVSGDPALYDAVSAALAG
;
A
#
# COMPACT_ATOMS: atom_id res chain seq x y z
N MET A 1 -14.38 -23.34 -0.06
CA MET A 1 -13.11 -22.57 -0.06
C MET A 1 -13.43 -21.14 0.32
N ASP A 2 -12.56 -20.49 1.07
CA ASP A 2 -12.67 -19.04 1.34
C ASP A 2 -12.58 -18.27 0.01
N PRO A 3 -13.61 -17.48 -0.38
CA PRO A 3 -13.59 -16.72 -1.64
C PRO A 3 -12.48 -15.67 -1.71
N ARG A 4 -11.88 -15.30 -0.56
CA ARG A 4 -10.78 -14.34 -0.47
C ARG A 4 -9.43 -14.93 -0.84
N LEU A 5 -9.29 -16.25 -0.75
CA LEU A 5 -7.99 -16.94 -0.84
C LEU A 5 -7.24 -16.64 -2.15
N PRO A 6 -7.86 -16.66 -3.34
CA PRO A 6 -7.14 -16.35 -4.59
C PRO A 6 -6.56 -14.93 -4.62
N TYR A 7 -7.27 -13.94 -4.06
CA TYR A 7 -6.86 -12.54 -4.05
C TYR A 7 -5.79 -12.27 -2.97
N ALA A 8 -5.95 -12.88 -1.80
CA ALA A 8 -4.91 -12.83 -0.77
C ALA A 8 -3.58 -13.43 -1.29
N LEU A 9 -3.65 -14.56 -2.01
CA LEU A 9 -2.51 -15.14 -2.71
C LEU A 9 -2.00 -14.24 -3.82
N GLY A 10 -2.90 -13.64 -4.60
CA GLY A 10 -2.57 -12.67 -5.66
C GLY A 10 -1.75 -11.50 -5.13
N ALA A 11 -2.21 -10.85 -4.06
CA ALA A 11 -1.53 -9.72 -3.44
C ALA A 11 -0.13 -10.09 -2.94
N LEU A 12 0.01 -11.21 -2.20
CA LEU A 12 1.32 -11.66 -1.71
C LEU A 12 2.25 -12.08 -2.86
N ALA A 13 1.77 -12.91 -3.79
CA ALA A 13 2.59 -13.39 -4.90
C ALA A 13 2.94 -12.28 -5.90
N GLY A 14 2.06 -11.31 -6.10
CA GLY A 14 2.32 -10.10 -6.89
C GLY A 14 3.47 -9.31 -6.30
N MET A 15 3.37 -8.98 -5.01
CA MET A 15 4.40 -8.27 -4.27
C MET A 15 5.75 -9.00 -4.29
N VAL A 16 5.78 -10.31 -4.03
CA VAL A 16 7.00 -11.14 -4.03
C VAL A 16 7.64 -11.21 -5.41
N ARG A 17 6.85 -11.37 -6.47
CA ARG A 17 7.38 -11.40 -7.85
C ARG A 17 7.97 -10.06 -8.27
N ALA A 18 7.31 -8.96 -7.89
CA ALA A 18 7.81 -7.61 -8.13
C ALA A 18 9.13 -7.36 -7.40
N ASP A 19 9.25 -7.78 -6.13
CA ASP A 19 10.49 -7.69 -5.35
C ASP A 19 11.64 -8.48 -6.02
N ALA A 20 11.40 -9.75 -6.35
CA ALA A 20 12.39 -10.60 -7.03
C ALA A 20 12.82 -10.05 -8.41
N ALA A 21 11.89 -9.48 -9.18
CA ALA A 21 12.20 -8.86 -10.46
C ALA A 21 13.08 -7.61 -10.31
N ASN A 22 12.87 -6.82 -9.25
CA ASN A 22 13.68 -5.65 -8.95
C ASN A 22 15.09 -6.03 -8.46
N GLU A 23 15.23 -7.07 -7.65
CA GLU A 23 16.54 -7.62 -7.24
C GLU A 23 17.31 -8.21 -8.43
N ALA A 24 16.63 -8.92 -9.33
CA ALA A 24 17.27 -9.42 -10.55
C ALA A 24 17.77 -8.27 -11.44
N ALA A 25 17.01 -7.17 -11.53
CA ALA A 25 17.39 -5.99 -12.31
C ALA A 25 18.54 -5.18 -11.67
N SER A 26 18.74 -5.27 -10.36
CA SER A 26 19.83 -4.57 -9.66
C SER A 26 21.19 -5.27 -9.77
N GLY A 27 21.23 -6.48 -10.37
CA GLY A 27 22.46 -7.28 -10.47
C GLY A 27 22.86 -7.98 -9.18
N SER A 28 21.93 -8.07 -8.21
CA SER A 28 22.12 -8.80 -6.96
C SER A 28 22.26 -10.31 -7.25
N PRO A 29 23.36 -10.97 -6.83
CA PRO A 29 23.76 -12.29 -7.36
C PRO A 29 22.82 -13.45 -7.00
N ASP A 30 21.91 -13.30 -6.04
CA ASP A 30 21.20 -14.45 -5.47
C ASP A 30 19.71 -14.58 -5.81
N GLY A 31 19.09 -13.63 -6.52
CA GLY A 31 17.64 -13.70 -6.81
C GLY A 31 16.78 -13.89 -5.55
N THR A 32 17.32 -13.52 -4.39
CA THR A 32 16.74 -13.74 -3.08
C THR A 32 15.74 -12.65 -2.74
N VAL A 33 14.67 -13.07 -2.06
CA VAL A 33 13.70 -12.21 -1.38
C VAL A 33 14.41 -11.12 -0.55
N SER A 34 14.03 -9.85 -0.73
CA SER A 34 14.64 -8.73 -0.02
C SER A 34 14.35 -8.75 1.49
N ASP A 35 15.12 -8.03 2.29
CA ASP A 35 14.86 -7.87 3.74
C ASP A 35 13.48 -7.24 4.02
N ALA A 36 13.02 -6.38 3.12
CA ALA A 36 11.68 -5.80 3.14
C ALA A 36 10.60 -6.89 3.09
N MET A 37 10.80 -7.86 2.20
CA MET A 37 9.86 -8.96 2.02
C MET A 37 9.97 -9.99 3.15
N ARG A 38 11.18 -10.26 3.69
CA ARG A 38 11.35 -11.07 4.91
C ARG A 38 10.59 -10.47 6.09
N SER A 39 10.63 -9.16 6.23
CA SER A 39 9.88 -8.40 7.24
C SER A 39 8.37 -8.60 7.09
N ALA A 40 7.84 -8.44 5.86
CA ALA A 40 6.42 -8.66 5.58
C ALA A 40 5.99 -10.12 5.85
N LEU A 41 6.79 -11.12 5.48
CA LEU A 41 6.49 -12.53 5.75
C LEU A 41 6.51 -12.84 7.26
N THR A 42 7.34 -12.17 8.03
CA THR A 42 7.37 -12.32 9.50
C THR A 42 6.07 -11.80 10.13
N VAL A 43 5.57 -10.65 9.65
CA VAL A 43 4.24 -10.13 10.04
C VAL A 43 3.15 -11.13 9.66
N ALA A 44 3.21 -11.69 8.46
CA ALA A 44 2.24 -12.69 7.99
C ALA A 44 2.22 -13.93 8.90
N ASP A 45 3.38 -14.48 9.30
CA ASP A 45 3.43 -15.62 10.23
C ASP A 45 2.84 -15.27 11.60
N GLN A 46 3.08 -14.05 12.11
CA GLN A 46 2.46 -13.63 13.37
C GLN A 46 0.95 -13.54 13.24
N LEU A 47 0.43 -12.90 12.19
CA LEU A 47 -1.02 -12.75 11.99
C LEU A 47 -1.71 -14.10 11.75
N ARG A 48 -1.01 -15.08 11.15
CA ARG A 48 -1.50 -16.45 10.97
C ARG A 48 -1.82 -17.16 12.29
N ARG A 49 -1.22 -16.73 13.41
CA ARG A 49 -1.52 -17.26 14.76
C ARG A 49 -2.89 -16.82 15.29
N GLY A 50 -3.65 -16.05 14.50
CA GLY A 50 -5.00 -15.61 14.83
C GLY A 50 -5.01 -14.55 15.94
N PRO A 51 -6.04 -14.52 16.80
CA PRO A 51 -6.19 -13.49 17.83
C PRO A 51 -4.98 -13.37 18.76
N GLY A 52 -4.30 -14.49 19.06
CA GLY A 52 -3.09 -14.48 19.88
C GLY A 52 -1.91 -13.77 19.21
N GLY A 53 -1.79 -13.85 17.88
CA GLY A 53 -0.76 -13.14 17.12
C GLY A 53 -1.00 -11.63 17.07
N VAL A 54 -2.24 -11.22 16.80
CA VAL A 54 -2.63 -9.80 16.85
C VAL A 54 -2.45 -9.23 18.25
N HIS A 55 -2.81 -10.01 19.28
CA HIS A 55 -2.58 -9.60 20.66
C HIS A 55 -1.09 -9.43 20.97
N ALA A 56 -0.23 -10.37 20.56
CA ALA A 56 1.22 -10.30 20.78
C ALA A 56 1.87 -9.08 20.11
N ILE A 57 1.38 -8.69 18.92
CA ILE A 57 1.75 -7.43 18.25
C ILE A 57 1.37 -6.26 19.15
N ARG A 58 0.09 -6.15 19.53
CA ARG A 58 -0.44 -4.99 20.27
C ARG A 58 0.10 -4.87 21.69
N SER A 59 0.42 -5.99 22.33
CA SER A 59 1.01 -6.01 23.66
C SER A 59 2.52 -5.73 23.67
N GLY A 60 3.14 -5.50 22.51
CA GLY A 60 4.59 -5.27 22.39
C GLY A 60 5.44 -6.51 22.71
N GLN A 61 4.83 -7.69 22.81
CA GLN A 61 5.55 -8.95 23.04
C GLN A 61 6.26 -9.46 21.78
N TRP A 62 5.92 -8.90 20.63
CA TRP A 62 6.58 -9.14 19.37
C TRP A 62 7.49 -7.96 19.00
N SER A 63 8.76 -8.24 18.69
CA SER A 63 9.81 -7.24 18.45
C SER A 63 9.71 -6.50 17.10
N GLY A 64 8.70 -6.82 16.28
CA GLY A 64 8.45 -6.12 15.02
C GLY A 64 9.52 -6.38 13.95
N PRO A 65 9.27 -5.95 12.70
CA PRO A 65 10.31 -5.87 11.69
C PRO A 65 11.19 -4.65 11.96
N ALA A 66 12.51 -4.85 12.10
CA ALA A 66 13.46 -3.74 12.13
C ALA A 66 13.87 -3.44 10.68
N GLY A 67 13.57 -2.24 10.19
CA GLY A 67 13.85 -1.91 8.80
C GLY A 67 13.66 -0.43 8.47
N SER A 68 14.01 -0.11 7.23
CA SER A 68 13.80 1.19 6.59
C SER A 68 12.30 1.51 6.45
N ALA A 69 11.96 2.76 6.12
CA ALA A 69 10.56 3.15 5.86
C ALA A 69 9.89 2.30 4.77
N ARG A 70 10.69 1.81 3.80
CA ARG A 70 10.26 0.86 2.76
C ARG A 70 9.79 -0.46 3.36
N ASP A 71 10.62 -1.06 4.22
CA ASP A 71 10.34 -2.38 4.81
C ASP A 71 9.07 -2.34 5.66
N ARG A 72 8.90 -1.22 6.38
CA ARG A 72 7.72 -0.92 7.19
C ARG A 72 6.44 -0.82 6.37
N LEU A 73 6.50 -0.23 5.18
CA LEU A 73 5.32 -0.10 4.32
C LEU A 73 4.83 -1.46 3.83
N LEU A 74 5.73 -2.34 3.39
CA LEU A 74 5.33 -3.66 2.87
C LEU A 74 4.71 -4.57 3.94
N CYS A 75 4.99 -4.32 5.21
CA CYS A 75 4.33 -4.98 6.34
C CYS A 75 2.82 -4.72 6.40
N ALA A 76 2.31 -3.69 5.73
CA ALA A 76 0.88 -3.38 5.69
C ALA A 76 0.06 -4.36 4.84
N VAL A 77 0.67 -4.99 3.83
CA VAL A 77 -0.01 -5.95 2.93
C VAL A 77 -0.56 -7.16 3.71
N PRO A 78 0.24 -7.91 4.49
CA PRO A 78 -0.30 -9.02 5.27
C PRO A 78 -1.31 -8.58 6.34
N ILE A 79 -1.20 -7.35 6.87
CA ILE A 79 -2.20 -6.78 7.79
C ILE A 79 -3.54 -6.61 7.05
N GLY A 80 -3.54 -6.02 5.86
CA GLY A 80 -4.74 -5.86 5.03
C GLY A 80 -5.38 -7.20 4.65
N ILE A 81 -4.58 -8.24 4.41
CA ILE A 81 -5.08 -9.59 4.16
C ILE A 81 -5.75 -10.17 5.40
N ALA A 82 -5.13 -10.02 6.58
CA ALA A 82 -5.60 -10.66 7.81
C ALA A 82 -6.75 -9.92 8.48
N MET A 83 -6.82 -8.59 8.34
CA MET A 83 -7.72 -7.74 9.12
C MET A 83 -8.86 -7.14 8.31
N SER A 84 -10.01 -6.98 8.96
CA SER A 84 -11.17 -6.28 8.42
C SER A 84 -11.08 -4.77 8.70
N THR A 85 -11.68 -3.96 7.83
CA THR A 85 -11.86 -2.52 8.01
C THR A 85 -13.10 -2.14 8.83
N ILE A 86 -13.87 -3.12 9.33
CA ILE A 86 -15.08 -2.88 10.17
C ILE A 86 -14.73 -2.12 11.46
N ASP A 87 -13.56 -2.37 12.02
CA ASP A 87 -13.01 -1.62 13.16
C ASP A 87 -11.74 -0.88 12.71
N PRO A 88 -11.88 0.37 12.22
CA PRO A 88 -10.74 1.16 11.72
C PRO A 88 -9.67 1.40 12.79
N GLU A 89 -10.03 1.52 14.07
CA GLU A 89 -9.06 1.79 15.13
C GLU A 89 -8.25 0.55 15.50
N ALA A 90 -8.89 -0.63 15.49
CA ALA A 90 -8.17 -1.90 15.61
C ALA A 90 -7.18 -2.11 14.45
N LEU A 91 -7.57 -1.78 13.22
CA LEU A 91 -6.67 -1.82 12.08
C LEU A 91 -5.52 -0.81 12.25
N ALA A 92 -5.84 0.43 12.62
CA ALA A 92 -4.86 1.50 12.82
C ALA A 92 -3.83 1.17 13.90
N GLU A 93 -4.26 0.61 15.04
CA GLU A 93 -3.37 0.18 16.12
C GLU A 93 -2.42 -0.93 15.65
N THR A 94 -2.94 -1.96 14.96
CA THR A 94 -2.10 -3.03 14.43
C THR A 94 -1.10 -2.50 13.40
N VAL A 95 -1.53 -1.63 12.48
CA VAL A 95 -0.65 -0.99 11.50
C VAL A 95 0.45 -0.20 12.18
N TRP A 96 0.09 0.69 13.11
CA TRP A 96 1.05 1.54 13.83
C TRP A 96 2.15 0.71 14.50
N ILE A 97 1.78 -0.37 15.19
CA ILE A 97 2.71 -1.20 15.95
C ILE A 97 3.49 -2.15 15.03
N ALA A 98 2.81 -2.88 14.15
CA ALA A 98 3.44 -3.90 13.30
C ALA A 98 4.31 -3.30 12.20
N CYS A 99 3.89 -2.20 11.59
CA CYS A 99 4.70 -1.47 10.62
C CYS A 99 5.73 -0.57 11.31
N ARG A 100 5.69 -0.38 12.64
CA ARG A 100 6.60 0.51 13.39
C ARG A 100 6.69 1.92 12.80
N CYS A 101 5.54 2.47 12.39
CA CYS A 101 5.47 3.79 11.79
C CYS A 101 6.06 4.83 12.74
N THR A 102 6.90 5.73 12.22
CA THR A 102 7.58 6.74 13.05
C THR A 102 6.92 8.11 12.99
N ASN A 103 6.15 8.38 11.94
CA ASN A 103 5.53 9.66 11.66
C ASN A 103 4.17 9.48 10.97
N GLN A 104 3.44 10.59 10.80
CA GLN A 104 2.09 10.56 10.25
C GLN A 104 2.04 10.04 8.81
N ASN A 105 3.01 10.39 7.95
CA ASN A 105 3.00 9.98 6.55
C ASN A 105 3.32 8.49 6.38
N GLU A 106 4.23 7.93 7.19
CA GLU A 106 4.46 6.48 7.26
C GLU A 106 3.19 5.75 7.70
N PHE A 107 2.52 6.25 8.73
CA PHE A 107 1.27 5.67 9.21
C PHE A 107 0.16 5.74 8.17
N GLN A 108 -0.09 6.91 7.58
CA GLN A 108 -1.12 7.07 6.56
C GLN A 108 -0.85 6.19 5.34
N SER A 109 0.41 6.08 4.90
CA SER A 109 0.77 5.21 3.77
C SER A 109 0.47 3.74 4.06
N ALA A 110 0.89 3.25 5.25
CA ALA A 110 0.68 1.88 5.67
C ALA A 110 -0.82 1.58 5.91
N ALA A 111 -1.55 2.51 6.53
CA ALA A 111 -2.98 2.36 6.78
C ALA A 111 -3.78 2.34 5.47
N LEU A 112 -3.46 3.21 4.50
CA LEU A 112 -4.08 3.21 3.18
C LEU A 112 -3.81 1.91 2.42
N LEU A 113 -2.58 1.41 2.46
CA LEU A 113 -2.23 0.14 1.83
C LEU A 113 -2.99 -1.04 2.47
N ALA A 114 -2.98 -1.13 3.80
CA ALA A 114 -3.69 -2.19 4.52
C ALA A 114 -5.21 -2.15 4.27
N ALA A 115 -5.81 -0.95 4.35
CA ALA A 115 -7.24 -0.77 4.09
C ALA A 115 -7.60 -1.11 2.64
N ALA A 116 -6.81 -0.66 1.66
CA ALA A 116 -7.04 -0.96 0.25
C ALA A 116 -6.90 -2.45 -0.05
N VAL A 117 -5.86 -3.13 0.44
CA VAL A 117 -5.70 -4.58 0.27
C VAL A 117 -6.88 -5.32 0.88
N SER A 118 -7.29 -4.96 2.11
CA SER A 118 -8.45 -5.57 2.76
C SER A 118 -9.74 -5.38 1.94
N LEU A 119 -10.01 -4.15 1.49
CA LEU A 119 -11.24 -3.83 0.78
C LEU A 119 -11.26 -4.42 -0.63
N LEU A 120 -10.15 -4.46 -1.35
CA LEU A 120 -10.04 -5.06 -2.69
C LEU A 120 -10.27 -6.58 -2.65
N ILE A 121 -9.76 -7.25 -1.62
CA ILE A 121 -9.98 -8.69 -1.40
C ILE A 121 -11.45 -8.98 -1.07
N ASN A 122 -12.12 -8.09 -0.33
CA ASN A 122 -13.47 -8.32 0.19
C ASN A 122 -14.61 -7.77 -0.69
N ASN A 123 -14.36 -6.83 -1.61
CA ASN A 123 -15.41 -6.12 -2.37
C ASN A 123 -15.19 -6.21 -3.89
N ARG A 124 -15.16 -7.43 -4.44
CA ARG A 124 -14.87 -7.65 -5.86
C ARG A 124 -15.99 -7.19 -6.81
N ASP A 125 -17.22 -7.20 -6.34
CA ASP A 125 -18.40 -6.74 -7.06
C ASP A 125 -18.46 -5.22 -7.22
N LYS A 126 -17.71 -4.49 -6.37
CA LYS A 126 -17.58 -3.04 -6.47
C LYS A 126 -16.51 -2.63 -7.47
N SER A 127 -16.69 -1.44 -8.06
CA SER A 127 -15.68 -0.86 -8.92
C SER A 127 -14.40 -0.55 -8.14
N PRO A 128 -13.19 -0.74 -8.72
CA PRO A 128 -11.92 -0.45 -8.02
C PRO A 128 -11.85 0.98 -7.49
N ILE A 129 -12.40 1.97 -8.22
CA ILE A 129 -12.43 3.35 -7.74
C ILE A 129 -13.30 3.50 -6.48
N THR A 130 -14.48 2.88 -6.43
CA THR A 130 -15.33 2.90 -5.23
C THR A 130 -14.58 2.29 -4.05
N THR A 131 -13.94 1.14 -4.26
CA THR A 131 -13.18 0.43 -3.21
C THR A 131 -11.98 1.24 -2.70
N LEU A 132 -11.26 1.93 -3.58
CA LEU A 132 -10.14 2.80 -3.17
C LEU A 132 -10.60 4.08 -2.48
N CYS A 133 -11.76 4.63 -2.86
CA CYS A 133 -12.40 5.73 -2.11
C CYS A 133 -12.82 5.26 -0.71
N ASP A 134 -13.44 4.07 -0.59
CA ASP A 134 -13.80 3.47 0.70
C ASP A 134 -12.55 3.32 1.61
N ALA A 135 -11.39 2.95 1.03
CA ALA A 135 -10.13 2.86 1.78
C ALA A 135 -9.64 4.23 2.30
N VAL A 136 -9.78 5.27 1.49
CA VAL A 136 -9.48 6.65 1.89
C VAL A 136 -10.42 7.12 3.00
N ASP A 137 -11.71 6.78 2.93
CA ASP A 137 -12.69 7.15 3.95
C ASP A 137 -12.42 6.44 5.28
N VAL A 138 -12.10 5.14 5.24
CA VAL A 138 -11.67 4.37 6.42
C VAL A 138 -10.48 5.02 7.11
N VAL A 139 -9.43 5.39 6.37
CA VAL A 139 -8.23 6.01 6.96
C VAL A 139 -8.49 7.44 7.41
N SER A 140 -9.35 8.18 6.69
CA SER A 140 -9.74 9.55 7.08
C SER A 140 -10.48 9.58 8.43
N ALA A 141 -11.17 8.49 8.79
CA ALA A 141 -11.89 8.36 10.05
C ALA A 141 -11.00 7.95 11.25
N MET A 142 -9.77 7.49 10.99
CA MET A 142 -8.85 7.07 12.05
C MET A 142 -8.29 8.25 12.84
N LYS A 143 -8.00 8.04 14.12
CA LYS A 143 -7.22 8.99 14.93
C LYS A 143 -5.84 9.23 14.31
N PRO A 144 -5.40 10.50 14.16
CA PRO A 144 -4.05 10.81 13.72
C PRO A 144 -3.00 10.18 14.64
N ARG A 145 -1.88 9.72 14.06
CA ARG A 145 -0.78 9.07 14.78
C ARG A 145 0.56 9.54 14.21
N GLY A 146 1.54 9.73 15.08
CA GLY A 146 2.86 10.24 14.71
C GLY A 146 2.89 11.75 14.45
N GLU A 147 4.09 12.30 14.36
CA GLU A 147 4.27 13.73 14.08
C GLU A 147 3.87 14.07 12.66
N SER A 148 3.14 15.18 12.52
CA SER A 148 2.83 15.78 11.23
C SER A 148 4.08 16.37 10.58
N GLN A 149 4.18 16.23 9.27
CA GLN A 149 5.28 16.84 8.50
C GLN A 149 4.77 18.04 7.71
N GLU A 150 5.69 18.88 7.26
CA GLU A 150 5.36 20.05 6.43
C GLU A 150 4.85 19.63 5.04
N GLY A 151 3.91 20.42 4.51
CA GLY A 151 3.29 20.19 3.22
C GLY A 151 2.05 19.27 3.27
N PRO A 152 1.50 18.91 2.11
CA PRO A 152 0.30 18.06 2.07
C PRO A 152 0.64 16.62 2.45
N ASP A 153 -0.22 16.02 3.26
CA ASP A 153 -0.06 14.66 3.74
C ASP A 153 -0.41 13.61 2.68
N VAL A 154 -0.05 12.35 2.95
CA VAL A 154 -0.26 11.22 2.02
C VAL A 154 -1.75 11.02 1.73
N LEU A 155 -2.60 11.22 2.72
CA LEU A 155 -4.06 11.11 2.57
C LEU A 155 -4.60 12.15 1.57
N THR A 156 -4.15 13.40 1.67
CA THR A 156 -4.48 14.48 0.74
C THR A 156 -3.97 14.18 -0.66
N ALA A 157 -2.72 13.73 -0.79
CA ALA A 157 -2.14 13.32 -2.08
C ALA A 157 -2.94 12.19 -2.73
N THR A 158 -3.38 11.20 -1.95
CA THR A 158 -4.15 10.05 -2.43
C THR A 158 -5.55 10.47 -2.89
N LYS A 159 -6.23 11.34 -2.13
CA LYS A 159 -7.50 11.98 -2.55
C LYS A 159 -7.35 12.73 -3.86
N ARG A 160 -6.27 13.50 -4.03
CA ARG A 160 -5.97 14.22 -5.28
C ARG A 160 -5.79 13.26 -6.45
N ALA A 161 -5.11 12.12 -6.24
CA ALA A 161 -4.89 11.11 -7.27
C ALA A 161 -6.19 10.44 -7.73
N LEU A 162 -7.04 10.00 -6.80
CA LEU A 162 -8.34 9.41 -7.13
C LEU A 162 -9.27 10.41 -7.85
N ASN A 163 -9.22 11.69 -7.45
CA ASN A 163 -9.98 12.75 -8.10
C ASN A 163 -9.59 13.00 -9.56
N VAL A 164 -8.42 12.55 -10.03
CA VAL A 164 -8.05 12.63 -11.45
C VAL A 164 -8.94 11.73 -12.30
N GLN A 165 -9.28 10.53 -11.82
CA GLN A 165 -10.21 9.64 -12.52
C GLN A 165 -11.60 10.29 -12.62
N ALA A 166 -12.10 10.84 -11.51
CA ALA A 166 -13.44 11.38 -11.42
C ALA A 166 -13.66 12.62 -12.31
N ASN A 167 -12.62 13.43 -12.51
CA ASN A 167 -12.74 14.74 -13.18
C ASN A 167 -12.10 14.79 -14.57
N SER A 168 -11.54 13.68 -15.07
CA SER A 168 -10.96 13.65 -16.41
C SER A 168 -11.91 13.03 -17.43
N HIS A 169 -12.42 13.87 -18.33
CA HIS A 169 -13.24 13.46 -19.47
C HIS A 169 -12.43 12.85 -20.62
N SER A 170 -11.09 12.88 -20.54
CA SER A 170 -10.24 12.31 -21.58
C SER A 170 -10.20 10.78 -21.45
N PRO A 171 -10.40 10.01 -22.54
CA PRO A 171 -10.17 8.57 -22.53
C PRO A 171 -8.68 8.22 -22.53
N LEU A 172 -7.79 9.20 -22.79
CA LEU A 172 -6.35 8.98 -22.91
C LEU A 172 -5.66 9.02 -21.55
N VAL A 173 -5.14 7.87 -21.12
CA VAL A 173 -4.45 7.70 -19.84
C VAL A 173 -3.26 8.67 -19.69
N ARG A 174 -2.54 8.96 -20.78
CA ARG A 174 -1.44 9.92 -20.81
C ARG A 174 -1.85 11.33 -20.39
N VAL A 175 -3.05 11.79 -20.79
CA VAL A 175 -3.57 13.11 -20.41
C VAL A 175 -3.88 13.15 -18.91
N ARG A 176 -4.45 12.05 -18.40
CA ARG A 176 -4.73 11.89 -16.96
C ARG A 176 -3.44 11.86 -16.15
N MET A 177 -2.41 11.18 -16.65
CA MET A 177 -1.07 11.16 -16.05
C MET A 177 -0.48 12.57 -15.91
N GLY A 178 -0.56 13.40 -16.95
CA GLY A 178 -0.12 14.79 -16.87
C GLY A 178 -0.86 15.60 -15.80
N THR A 179 -2.17 15.38 -15.66
CA THR A 179 -3.00 16.02 -14.63
C THR A 179 -2.62 15.53 -13.23
N LEU A 180 -2.34 14.23 -13.08
CA LEU A 180 -1.86 13.64 -11.84
C LEU A 180 -0.53 14.26 -11.41
N MET A 181 0.43 14.37 -12.32
CA MET A 181 1.73 14.97 -12.04
C MET A 181 1.60 16.42 -11.58
N ALA A 182 0.75 17.21 -12.24
CA ALA A 182 0.48 18.58 -11.82
C ALA A 182 -0.12 18.65 -10.39
N LYS A 183 -1.01 17.71 -10.03
CA LYS A 183 -1.61 17.65 -8.68
C LYS A 183 -0.69 17.12 -7.59
N LEU A 184 0.39 16.42 -7.96
CA LEU A 184 1.39 15.86 -7.05
C LEU A 184 2.70 16.67 -7.02
N ALA A 185 2.75 17.82 -7.71
CA ALA A 185 3.97 18.62 -7.85
C ALA A 185 4.50 19.14 -6.50
N ASP A 186 3.60 19.49 -5.58
CA ASP A 186 3.87 19.94 -4.21
C ASP A 186 4.04 18.79 -3.19
N ILE A 187 3.89 17.54 -3.63
CA ILE A 187 4.01 16.35 -2.77
C ILE A 187 5.45 15.85 -2.80
N SER A 188 6.07 15.65 -1.64
CA SER A 188 7.40 15.02 -1.52
C SER A 188 7.42 13.65 -2.21
N SER A 189 8.53 13.30 -2.87
CA SER A 189 8.70 12.00 -3.54
C SER A 189 8.45 10.81 -2.60
N SER A 190 8.87 10.94 -1.32
CA SER A 190 8.62 9.94 -0.26
C SER A 190 7.14 9.64 0.00
N HIS A 191 6.23 10.52 -0.41
CA HIS A 191 4.78 10.41 -0.16
C HIS A 191 3.99 10.02 -1.41
N ARG A 192 4.65 9.82 -2.57
CA ARG A 192 3.97 9.61 -3.85
C ARG A 192 3.58 8.16 -4.12
N ILE A 193 4.19 7.19 -3.44
CA ILE A 193 4.03 5.77 -3.74
C ILE A 193 2.56 5.33 -3.70
N ILE A 194 1.85 5.62 -2.61
CA ILE A 194 0.44 5.24 -2.46
C ILE A 194 -0.48 5.97 -3.45
N PRO A 195 -0.41 7.32 -3.60
CA PRO A 195 -1.17 8.02 -4.62
C PRO A 195 -0.97 7.48 -6.04
N LEU A 196 0.28 7.19 -6.42
CA LEU A 196 0.61 6.67 -7.75
C LEU A 196 0.11 5.23 -7.93
N ALA A 197 0.25 4.38 -6.91
CA ALA A 197 -0.20 3.00 -6.96
C ALA A 197 -1.74 2.91 -7.03
N PHE A 198 -2.45 3.73 -6.26
CA PHE A 198 -3.91 3.83 -6.33
C PHE A 198 -4.37 4.26 -7.72
N PHE A 199 -3.71 5.26 -8.31
CA PHE A 199 -4.01 5.68 -9.67
C PHE A 199 -3.75 4.54 -10.67
N GLN A 200 -2.61 3.86 -10.58
CA GLN A 200 -2.23 2.75 -11.45
C GLN A 200 -3.25 1.61 -11.46
N VAL A 201 -3.80 1.23 -10.31
CA VAL A 201 -4.80 0.16 -10.17
C VAL A 201 -6.09 0.47 -10.95
N LEU A 202 -6.42 1.74 -11.17
CA LEU A 202 -7.57 2.13 -11.98
C LEU A 202 -7.36 1.90 -13.48
N TYR A 203 -6.12 1.70 -13.92
CA TYR A 203 -5.74 1.54 -15.32
C TYR A 203 -4.80 0.35 -15.54
N LEU A 204 -5.06 -0.79 -14.91
CA LEU A 204 -4.24 -2.01 -15.10
C LEU A 204 -4.12 -2.44 -16.58
N TRP A 205 -5.05 -2.02 -17.43
CA TRP A 205 -5.01 -2.23 -18.88
C TRP A 205 -4.00 -1.33 -19.63
N ALA A 206 -3.56 -0.23 -19.02
CA ALA A 206 -2.71 0.78 -19.65
C ALA A 206 -1.23 0.50 -19.45
N LYS A 207 -0.61 -0.18 -20.43
CA LYS A 207 0.81 -0.59 -20.39
C LYS A 207 1.81 0.56 -20.27
N GLU A 208 1.43 1.77 -20.68
CA GLU A 208 2.29 2.97 -20.62
C GLU A 208 2.36 3.62 -19.23
N LEU A 209 1.39 3.33 -18.37
CA LEU A 209 1.28 3.97 -17.06
C LEU A 209 2.31 3.46 -16.01
N PRO A 210 2.57 2.14 -15.88
CA PRO A 210 3.53 1.65 -14.89
C PRO A 210 4.92 2.29 -15.01
N PRO A 211 5.57 2.37 -16.20
CA PRO A 211 6.91 2.97 -16.29
C PRO A 211 6.92 4.46 -15.92
N ALA A 212 5.90 5.23 -16.28
CA ALA A 212 5.82 6.66 -15.97
C ALA A 212 5.64 6.93 -14.47
N CYS A 213 4.75 6.17 -13.80
CA CYS A 213 4.57 6.27 -12.36
C CYS A 213 5.81 5.78 -11.60
N ARG A 214 6.45 4.72 -12.10
CA ARG A 214 7.69 4.19 -11.54
C ARG A 214 8.80 5.25 -11.51
N GLU A 215 9.01 5.98 -12.60
CA GLU A 215 10.05 7.00 -12.72
C GLU A 215 9.91 8.14 -11.68
N VAL A 216 8.67 8.59 -11.44
CA VAL A 216 8.39 9.74 -10.57
C VAL A 216 8.11 9.35 -9.10
N SER A 217 8.15 8.06 -8.78
CA SER A 217 7.79 7.50 -7.47
C SER A 217 8.81 7.77 -6.37
N GLY A 218 10.06 8.09 -6.72
CA GLY A 218 11.18 8.23 -5.77
C GLY A 218 11.77 6.89 -5.29
N ASP A 219 10.96 5.84 -5.17
CA ASP A 219 11.41 4.46 -4.97
C ASP A 219 10.69 3.52 -5.97
N PRO A 220 11.28 3.32 -7.16
CA PRO A 220 10.72 2.46 -8.21
C PRO A 220 10.40 1.03 -7.76
N ALA A 221 11.27 0.43 -6.95
CA ALA A 221 11.11 -0.97 -6.57
C ALA A 221 10.05 -1.15 -5.47
N LEU A 222 9.91 -0.17 -4.57
CA LEU A 222 8.79 -0.16 -3.63
C LEU A 222 7.46 0.13 -4.33
N TYR A 223 7.44 1.07 -5.28
CA TYR A 223 6.26 1.36 -6.10
C TYR A 223 5.73 0.12 -6.84
N ASP A 224 6.63 -0.65 -7.46
CA ASP A 224 6.31 -1.91 -8.10
C ASP A 224 5.67 -2.92 -7.13
N ALA A 225 6.29 -3.14 -5.97
CA ALA A 225 5.82 -4.11 -4.99
C ALA A 225 4.43 -3.74 -4.47
N VAL A 226 4.21 -2.46 -4.15
CA VAL A 226 2.90 -1.94 -3.71
C VAL A 226 1.85 -2.05 -4.81
N SER A 227 2.18 -1.66 -6.04
CA SER A 227 1.26 -1.72 -7.17
C SER A 227 0.87 -3.17 -7.50
N ALA A 228 1.83 -4.09 -7.44
CA ALA A 228 1.58 -5.51 -7.66
C ALA A 228 0.75 -6.15 -6.53
N ALA A 229 0.93 -5.70 -5.28
CA ALA A 229 0.10 -6.14 -4.16
C ALA A 229 -1.36 -5.71 -4.32
N LEU A 230 -1.61 -4.48 -4.78
CA LEU A 230 -2.96 -3.97 -5.00
C LEU A 230 -3.65 -4.55 -6.25
N ALA A 231 -2.88 -5.05 -7.22
CA ALA A 231 -3.41 -5.62 -8.46
C ALA A 231 -3.71 -7.12 -8.39
N GLY A 232 -3.29 -7.80 -7.31
CA GLY A 232 -3.44 -9.25 -7.12
C GLY A 232 -4.79 -9.65 -6.56
#